data_AF-A0A811MY11-F1
#
_entry.id   AF-A0A811MY11-F1
#
_cell.length_a   1.000
_cell.length_b   1.000
_cell.length_c   1.000
_cell.angle_alpha   90.00
_cell.angle_beta   90.00
_cell.angle_gamma   90.00
#
_symmetry.space_group_name_H-M   'P 1'
#
loop_
_entity.id
_entity.type
_entity.pdbx_description
1 polymer ?
#
loop_
_entity_poly.entity_id
_entity_poly.type
_entity_poly.pdbx_seq_one_letter_code
_entity_poly.pdbx_strand_id
1 'polypeptide(L)'
;MTLLMASLERVIKPNIALLYQWGVGDVVRLCTDTAWLLTFNPERVKEFLLRAEELGVPPTSRMFRHAVAVVVDNSKEKVAAKLEFFERTLGCSESEVSTAVSKMPAILGFSDKNLLRKIEFLVNEAAMEPRYIVERPVLLAYSLEKRLVPRHHVMKVLQEKGLLNSNTSFYTLTKFGEVTFKLKFIDCHKDSVPGLADAYAAARAGTVPSSRI
;
A
#
# COMPACT_ATOMS: atom_id res chain seq x y z
N MET A 1 14.71 -15.51 17.63
CA MET A 1 14.02 -16.10 18.81
C MET A 1 12.59 -16.39 18.39
N THR A 2 12.09 -17.61 18.53
CA THR A 2 10.72 -17.97 18.15
C THR A 2 9.78 -17.74 19.32
N LEU A 3 8.48 -17.50 19.05
CA LEU A 3 7.46 -17.26 20.08
C LEU A 3 7.41 -18.39 21.13
N LEU A 4 7.68 -19.63 20.71
CA LEU A 4 7.69 -20.83 21.56
C LEU A 4 8.85 -20.87 22.57
N MET A 5 9.92 -20.09 22.34
CA MET A 5 11.08 -20.02 23.24
C MET A 5 11.01 -18.85 24.23
N ALA A 6 10.03 -17.95 24.06
CA ALA A 6 9.88 -16.78 24.92
C ALA A 6 9.09 -17.14 26.18
N SER A 7 9.50 -16.61 27.34
CA SER A 7 8.77 -16.80 28.59
C SER A 7 7.40 -16.15 28.51
N LEU A 8 6.35 -16.96 28.63
CA LEU A 8 4.96 -16.49 28.63
C LEU A 8 4.73 -15.44 29.74
N GLU A 9 5.15 -15.74 30.96
CA GLU A 9 4.93 -14.87 32.13
C GLU A 9 5.82 -13.63 32.13
N ARG A 10 7.10 -13.77 31.75
CA ARG A 10 8.07 -12.67 31.90
C ARG A 10 8.17 -11.77 30.68
N VAL A 11 7.72 -12.22 29.51
CA VAL A 11 7.93 -11.51 28.24
C VAL A 11 6.61 -11.31 27.51
N ILE A 12 5.88 -12.40 27.21
CA ILE A 12 4.68 -12.32 26.37
C ILE A 12 3.54 -11.54 27.07
N LYS A 13 3.16 -11.92 28.29
CA LYS A 13 2.06 -11.27 29.03
C LYS A 13 2.33 -9.77 29.29
N PRO A 14 3.51 -9.35 29.76
CA PRO A 14 3.83 -7.93 29.91
C PRO A 14 3.73 -7.15 28.60
N ASN A 15 4.18 -7.71 27.47
CA ASN A 15 4.07 -7.05 26.17
C ASN A 15 2.61 -6.93 25.70
N ILE A 16 1.77 -7.94 25.93
CA ILE A 16 0.33 -7.85 25.65
C ILE A 16 -0.32 -6.76 26.51
N ALA A 17 0.00 -6.71 27.81
CA ALA A 17 -0.51 -5.67 28.71
C ALA A 17 -0.05 -4.27 28.28
N LEU A 18 1.21 -4.12 27.89
CA LEU A 18 1.77 -2.87 27.37
C LEU A 18 1.03 -2.40 26.12
N LEU A 19 0.74 -3.30 25.17
CA LEU A 19 -0.02 -2.96 23.96
C LEU A 19 -1.43 -2.44 24.30
N TYR A 20 -2.13 -3.07 25.24
CA TYR A 20 -3.44 -2.57 25.70
C TYR A 20 -3.32 -1.22 26.41
N GLN A 21 -2.32 -1.03 27.28
CA GLN A 21 -2.07 0.24 27.95
C GLN A 21 -1.78 1.37 26.95
N TRP A 22 -1.12 1.06 25.83
CA TRP A 22 -0.84 2.02 24.77
C TRP A 22 -2.05 2.32 23.88
N GLY A 23 -3.19 1.64 24.09
CA GLY A 23 -4.41 1.86 23.31
C GLY A 23 -4.56 0.97 22.07
N VAL A 24 -3.72 -0.06 21.92
CA VAL A 24 -3.85 -1.05 20.83
C VAL A 24 -5.03 -1.97 21.14
N GLY A 25 -6.17 -1.69 20.50
CA GLY A 25 -7.41 -2.45 20.76
C GLY A 25 -7.46 -3.86 20.18
N ASP A 26 -6.68 -4.15 19.12
CA ASP A 26 -6.71 -5.44 18.41
C ASP A 26 -5.31 -6.08 18.36
N VAL A 27 -4.86 -6.56 19.52
CA VAL A 27 -3.55 -7.20 19.70
C VAL A 27 -3.44 -8.49 18.91
N VAL A 28 -4.52 -9.27 18.79
CA VAL A 28 -4.54 -10.53 18.03
C VAL A 28 -4.20 -10.27 16.56
N ARG A 29 -4.83 -9.26 15.96
CA ARG A 29 -4.58 -8.91 14.56
C ARG A 29 -3.20 -8.31 14.34
N LEU A 30 -2.68 -7.53 15.28
CA LEU A 30 -1.28 -7.09 15.26
C LEU A 30 -0.33 -8.31 15.23
N CYS A 31 -0.59 -9.30 16.09
CA CYS A 31 0.24 -10.49 16.19
C CYS A 31 0.11 -11.43 14.98
N THR A 32 -0.91 -11.28 14.14
CA THR A 32 -1.02 -12.04 12.88
C THR A 32 0.08 -11.63 11.91
N ASP A 33 0.39 -10.33 11.86
CA ASP A 33 1.40 -9.78 10.95
C ASP A 33 2.80 -9.80 11.60
N THR A 34 2.88 -9.62 12.94
CA THR A 34 4.16 -9.47 13.67
C THR A 34 4.19 -10.18 15.03
N ALA A 35 3.85 -11.47 15.08
CA ALA A 35 3.86 -12.28 16.33
C ALA A 35 5.18 -12.20 17.13
N TRP A 36 6.31 -12.06 16.45
CA TRP A 36 7.63 -11.96 17.06
C TRP A 36 7.85 -10.66 17.84
N LEU A 37 7.03 -9.63 17.61
CA LEU A 37 7.01 -8.40 18.43
C LEU A 37 6.90 -8.73 19.92
N LEU A 38 6.07 -9.73 20.27
CA LEU A 38 5.85 -10.13 21.65
C LEU A 38 7.07 -10.78 22.30
N THR A 39 8.08 -11.18 21.52
CA THR A 39 9.31 -11.81 22.05
C THR A 39 10.38 -10.81 22.45
N PHE A 40 10.22 -9.52 22.14
CA PHE A 40 11.14 -8.48 22.57
C PHE A 40 11.01 -8.17 24.06
N ASN A 41 12.04 -7.53 24.61
CA ASN A 41 11.90 -6.92 25.92
C ASN A 41 10.88 -5.75 25.85
N PRO A 42 10.17 -5.44 26.97
CA PRO A 42 9.13 -4.41 26.98
C PRO A 42 9.60 -3.02 26.55
N GLU A 43 10.82 -2.61 26.89
CA GLU A 43 11.36 -1.30 26.50
C GLU A 43 11.50 -1.17 24.98
N ARG A 44 11.93 -2.24 24.31
CA ARG A 44 12.02 -2.25 22.85
C ARG A 44 10.65 -2.28 22.19
N VAL A 45 9.67 -2.97 22.78
CA VAL A 45 8.27 -2.89 22.30
C VAL A 45 7.76 -1.46 22.42
N LYS A 46 7.99 -0.81 23.56
CA LYS A 46 7.63 0.60 23.78
C LYS A 46 8.29 1.54 22.74
N GLU A 47 9.55 1.32 22.42
CA GLU A 47 10.24 2.05 21.36
C GLU A 47 9.53 1.90 20.00
N PHE A 48 9.11 0.69 19.63
CA PHE A 48 8.37 0.48 18.38
C PHE A 48 7.01 1.18 18.37
N LEU A 49 6.31 1.20 19.51
CA LEU A 49 5.02 1.89 19.64
C LEU A 49 5.18 3.41 19.49
N LEU A 50 6.21 3.99 20.13
CA LEU A 50 6.57 5.39 19.97
C LEU A 50 6.91 5.73 18.51
N ARG A 51 7.75 4.90 17.87
CA ARG A 51 8.13 5.12 16.46
C ARG A 51 6.93 5.02 15.51
N ALA A 52 5.96 4.15 15.79
CA ALA A 52 4.73 4.06 15.01
C ALA A 52 3.86 5.32 15.17
N GLU A 53 3.85 5.92 16.36
CA GLU A 53 3.16 7.18 16.65
C GLU A 53 3.88 8.39 16.02
N GLU A 54 5.22 8.40 16.01
CA GLU A 54 6.06 9.39 15.31
C GLU A 54 5.79 9.43 13.79
N LEU A 55 5.26 8.35 13.21
CA LEU A 55 4.76 8.33 11.82
C LEU A 55 3.38 8.99 11.64
N GLY A 56 2.85 9.66 12.68
CA GLY A 56 1.56 10.32 12.66
C GLY A 56 0.36 9.38 12.74
N VAL A 57 0.55 8.14 13.21
CA VAL A 57 -0.53 7.14 13.33
C VAL A 57 -0.92 6.95 14.80
N PRO A 58 -2.13 7.36 15.22
CA PRO A 58 -2.58 7.17 16.60
C PRO A 58 -2.73 5.68 16.96
N PRO A 59 -2.42 5.25 18.19
CA PRO A 59 -2.58 3.86 18.65
C PRO A 59 -3.99 3.27 18.49
N THR A 60 -5.01 4.13 18.56
CA THR A 60 -6.42 3.77 18.37
C THR A 60 -6.81 3.54 16.91
N SER A 61 -5.95 3.95 15.97
CA SER A 61 -6.20 3.80 14.53
C SER A 61 -6.05 2.35 14.08
N ARG A 62 -6.90 1.91 13.15
CA ARG A 62 -6.73 0.61 12.47
C ARG A 62 -5.42 0.53 11.67
N MET A 63 -4.82 1.67 11.32
CA MET A 63 -3.51 1.71 10.64
C MET A 63 -2.33 1.50 11.58
N PHE A 64 -2.52 1.62 12.89
CA PHE A 64 -1.43 1.53 13.85
C PHE A 64 -0.69 0.20 13.77
N ARG A 65 -1.40 -0.91 13.57
CA ARG A 65 -0.76 -2.21 13.39
C ARG A 65 0.17 -2.27 12.19
N HIS A 66 -0.16 -1.55 11.11
CA HIS A 66 0.66 -1.51 9.91
C HIS A 66 1.88 -0.60 10.12
N ALA A 67 1.74 0.49 10.87
CA ALA A 67 2.86 1.32 11.28
C ALA A 67 3.83 0.54 12.17
N VAL A 68 3.33 -0.16 13.19
CA VAL A 68 4.13 -1.03 14.06
C VAL A 68 4.86 -2.09 13.24
N ALA A 69 4.16 -2.79 12.33
CA ALA A 69 4.79 -3.82 11.49
C ALA A 69 5.98 -3.26 10.69
N VAL A 70 5.83 -2.07 10.11
CA VAL A 70 6.88 -1.43 9.33
C VAL A 70 8.08 -1.02 10.18
N VAL A 71 7.87 -0.35 11.32
CA VAL A 71 8.99 0.16 12.15
C VAL A 71 9.75 -0.96 12.88
N VAL A 72 9.09 -2.10 13.05
CA VAL A 72 9.67 -3.31 13.59
C VAL A 72 10.67 -3.94 12.61
N ASP A 73 10.37 -3.92 11.30
CA ASP A 73 11.26 -4.43 10.24
C ASP A 73 12.29 -3.43 9.71
N ASN A 74 12.11 -2.13 9.98
CA ASN A 74 12.93 -1.06 9.41
C ASN A 74 13.56 -0.21 10.51
N SER A 75 14.85 0.13 10.37
CA SER A 75 15.52 1.06 11.29
C SER A 75 15.04 2.50 11.09
N LYS A 76 15.35 3.40 12.04
CA LYS A 76 15.01 4.82 11.91
C LYS A 76 15.63 5.44 10.66
N GLU A 77 16.87 5.07 10.34
CA GLU A 77 17.61 5.55 9.18
C GLU A 77 16.97 5.07 7.87
N LYS A 78 16.52 3.81 7.82
CA LYS A 78 15.80 3.28 6.65
C LYS A 78 14.47 3.99 6.42
N VAL A 79 13.75 4.31 7.50
CA VAL A 79 12.51 5.07 7.42
C VAL A 79 12.79 6.49 6.93
N ALA A 80 13.77 7.19 7.51
CA ALA A 80 14.15 8.53 7.09
C ALA A 80 14.57 8.60 5.61
N ALA A 81 15.44 7.69 5.16
CA ALA A 81 15.85 7.60 3.77
C ALA A 81 14.66 7.33 2.82
N LYS A 82 13.65 6.61 3.28
CA LYS A 82 12.43 6.34 2.52
C LYS A 82 11.54 7.59 2.39
N LEU A 83 11.44 8.39 3.45
CA LEU A 83 10.72 9.66 3.41
C LEU A 83 11.38 10.62 2.42
N GLU A 84 12.71 10.77 2.49
CA GLU A 84 13.50 11.57 1.54
C GLU A 84 13.34 11.06 0.10
N PHE A 85 13.30 9.73 -0.11
CA PHE A 85 13.01 9.16 -1.42
C PHE A 85 11.67 9.65 -1.98
N PHE A 86 10.60 9.66 -1.17
CA PHE A 86 9.29 10.14 -1.61
C PHE A 86 9.29 11.64 -1.90
N GLU A 87 9.91 12.45 -1.04
CA GLU A 87 10.05 13.90 -1.24
C GLU A 87 10.76 14.20 -2.56
N ARG A 88 11.90 13.56 -2.82
CA ARG A 88 12.67 13.75 -4.05
C ARG A 88 11.94 13.27 -5.30
N THR A 89 11.30 12.10 -5.25
CA THR A 89 10.72 11.47 -6.44
C THR A 89 9.35 12.05 -6.79
N LEU A 90 8.59 12.57 -5.82
CA LEU A 90 7.28 13.17 -6.05
C LEU A 90 7.30 14.71 -5.97
N GLY A 91 8.42 15.32 -5.56
CA GLY A 91 8.54 16.77 -5.42
C GLY A 91 7.61 17.35 -4.35
N CYS A 92 7.31 16.57 -3.31
CA CYS A 92 6.37 16.95 -2.24
C CYS A 92 7.11 17.34 -0.96
N SER A 93 6.43 18.11 -0.11
CA SER A 93 6.96 18.50 1.20
C SER A 93 6.97 17.33 2.19
N GLU A 94 7.84 17.41 3.20
CA GLU A 94 7.90 16.47 4.32
C GLU A 94 6.50 16.25 4.95
N SER A 95 5.73 17.31 5.13
CA SER A 95 4.38 17.23 5.71
C SER A 95 3.38 16.43 4.86
N GLU A 96 3.48 16.54 3.53
CA GLU A 96 2.63 15.80 2.60
C GLU A 96 3.02 14.31 2.58
N VAL A 97 4.32 14.02 2.59
CA VAL A 97 4.84 12.65 2.66
C VAL A 97 4.48 12.00 4.00
N SER A 98 4.65 12.71 5.12
CA SER A 98 4.23 12.25 6.45
C SER A 98 2.73 11.94 6.49
N THR A 99 1.90 12.79 5.91
CA THR A 99 0.46 12.56 5.77
C THR A 99 0.13 11.33 4.90
N ALA A 100 0.91 11.07 3.87
CA ALA A 100 0.75 9.88 3.03
C ALA A 100 1.14 8.60 3.79
N VAL A 101 2.25 8.63 4.51
CA VAL A 101 2.72 7.50 5.31
C VAL A 101 1.74 7.17 6.43
N SER A 102 1.16 8.16 7.11
CA SER A 102 0.18 7.90 8.16
C SER A 102 -1.09 7.21 7.63
N LYS A 103 -1.48 7.50 6.38
CA LYS A 103 -2.61 6.85 5.68
C LYS A 103 -2.28 5.45 5.16
N MET A 104 -1.02 5.17 4.82
CA MET A 104 -0.58 3.87 4.31
C MET A 104 0.87 3.56 4.72
N PRO A 105 1.13 3.15 5.97
CA PRO A 105 2.49 2.94 6.46
C PRO A 105 3.25 1.88 5.65
N ALA A 106 2.52 0.89 5.13
CA ALA A 106 3.06 -0.23 4.35
C ALA A 106 3.89 0.21 3.12
N ILE A 107 3.70 1.42 2.59
CA ILE A 107 4.52 1.92 1.47
C ILE A 107 6.00 2.00 1.83
N LEU A 108 6.34 2.17 3.11
CA LEU A 108 7.72 2.23 3.58
C LEU A 108 8.44 0.89 3.45
N GLY A 109 7.70 -0.23 3.47
CA GLY A 109 8.25 -1.58 3.36
C GLY A 109 8.57 -2.03 1.94
N PHE A 110 8.14 -1.29 0.91
CA PHE A 110 8.44 -1.64 -0.48
C PHE A 110 9.85 -1.20 -0.89
N SER A 111 10.46 -1.93 -1.83
CA SER A 111 11.78 -1.55 -2.36
C SER A 111 11.71 -0.29 -3.21
N ASP A 112 12.78 0.51 -3.21
CA ASP A 112 12.86 1.76 -3.99
C ASP A 112 12.64 1.49 -5.47
N LYS A 113 13.25 0.41 -6.00
CA LYS A 113 13.06 -0.01 -7.39
C LYS A 113 11.58 -0.29 -7.72
N ASN A 114 10.84 -0.92 -6.81
CA ASN A 114 9.42 -1.20 -7.03
C ASN A 114 8.58 0.09 -6.97
N LEU A 115 8.84 0.95 -5.99
CA LEU A 115 8.15 2.22 -5.83
C LEU A 115 8.41 3.15 -7.01
N LEU A 116 9.66 3.27 -7.45
CA LEU A 116 10.04 4.10 -8.58
C LEU A 116 9.30 3.69 -9.85
N ARG A 117 9.29 2.40 -10.19
CA ARG A 117 8.53 1.90 -11.35
C ARG A 117 7.03 2.22 -11.27
N LYS A 118 6.45 2.17 -10.06
CA LYS A 118 5.04 2.54 -9.84
C LYS A 118 4.83 4.03 -10.02
N ILE A 119 5.71 4.87 -9.47
CA ILE A 119 5.62 6.32 -9.58
C ILE A 119 5.80 6.75 -11.04
N GLU A 120 6.82 6.24 -11.73
CA GLU A 120 7.06 6.52 -13.15
C GLU A 120 5.84 6.17 -14.02
N PHE A 121 5.24 4.99 -13.80
CA PHE A 121 4.01 4.61 -14.50
C PHE A 121 2.86 5.59 -14.19
N LEU A 122 2.62 5.90 -12.91
CA LEU A 122 1.51 6.75 -12.50
C LEU A 122 1.65 8.18 -13.06
N VAL A 123 2.86 8.73 -13.03
CA VAL A 123 3.14 10.09 -13.51
C VAL A 123 3.19 10.15 -15.03
N ASN A 124 3.99 9.29 -15.66
CA ASN A 124 4.30 9.42 -17.09
C ASN A 124 3.25 8.76 -17.99
N GLU A 125 2.74 7.59 -17.60
CA GLU A 125 1.79 6.84 -18.44
C GLU A 125 0.34 7.14 -18.07
N ALA A 126 0.03 7.17 -16.77
CA ALA A 126 -1.32 7.46 -16.28
C ALA A 126 -1.59 8.96 -16.06
N ALA A 127 -0.63 9.83 -16.41
CA ALA A 127 -0.73 11.29 -16.35
C ALA A 127 -1.23 11.83 -14.99
N MET A 128 -0.79 11.21 -13.90
CA MET A 128 -1.18 11.65 -12.55
C MET A 128 -0.22 12.68 -12.01
N GLU A 129 -0.79 13.78 -11.51
CA GLU A 129 -0.06 14.75 -10.70
C GLU A 129 0.56 14.08 -9.46
N PRO A 130 1.85 14.33 -9.14
CA PRO A 130 2.50 13.74 -7.97
C PRO A 130 1.72 13.94 -6.67
N ARG A 131 1.15 15.14 -6.48
CA ARG A 131 0.29 15.45 -5.33
C ARG A 131 -0.94 14.53 -5.24
N TYR A 132 -1.54 14.16 -6.38
CA TYR A 132 -2.67 13.24 -6.40
C TYR A 132 -2.29 11.83 -5.91
N ILE A 133 -1.05 11.39 -6.20
CA ILE A 133 -0.48 10.12 -5.75
C ILE A 133 -0.22 10.16 -4.24
N VAL A 134 0.39 11.24 -3.73
CA VAL A 134 0.67 11.43 -2.29
C VAL A 134 -0.62 11.49 -1.46
N GLU A 135 -1.67 12.10 -1.99
CA GLU A 135 -2.99 12.09 -1.34
C GLU A 135 -3.64 10.68 -1.30
N ARG A 136 -3.21 9.77 -2.19
CA ARG A 136 -3.77 8.41 -2.38
C ARG A 136 -2.67 7.34 -2.37
N PRO A 137 -1.91 7.20 -1.27
CA PRO A 137 -0.72 6.33 -1.21
C PRO A 137 -1.04 4.84 -1.39
N VAL A 138 -2.31 4.44 -1.26
CA VAL A 138 -2.77 3.09 -1.61
C VAL A 138 -2.47 2.70 -3.07
N LEU A 139 -2.36 3.66 -3.98
CA LEU A 139 -1.94 3.41 -5.37
C LEU A 139 -0.57 2.71 -5.42
N LEU A 140 0.34 3.11 -4.51
CA LEU A 140 1.68 2.52 -4.40
C LEU A 140 1.65 1.13 -3.75
N ALA A 141 0.57 0.76 -3.07
CA ALA A 141 0.38 -0.59 -2.51
C ALA A 141 -0.16 -1.60 -3.54
N TYR A 142 -0.75 -1.14 -4.65
CA TYR A 142 -1.25 -2.02 -5.70
C TYR A 142 -0.12 -2.63 -6.54
N SER A 143 -0.36 -3.83 -7.07
CA SER A 143 0.57 -4.46 -8.03
C SER A 143 0.58 -3.65 -9.33
N LEU A 144 1.78 -3.27 -9.77
CA LEU A 144 1.97 -2.57 -11.03
C LEU A 144 1.48 -3.43 -12.20
N GLU A 145 1.99 -4.66 -12.27
CA GLU A 145 1.80 -5.59 -13.38
C GLU A 145 0.41 -6.23 -13.38
N LYS A 146 -0.16 -6.53 -12.21
CA LYS A 146 -1.45 -7.23 -12.12
C LYS A 146 -2.64 -6.28 -12.00
N ARG A 147 -2.44 -5.03 -11.56
CA ARG A 147 -3.56 -4.11 -11.28
C ARG A 147 -3.42 -2.77 -11.97
N LEU A 148 -2.31 -2.04 -11.81
CA LEU A 148 -2.22 -0.68 -12.34
C LEU A 148 -2.20 -0.69 -13.88
N VAL A 149 -1.21 -1.35 -14.49
CA VAL A 149 -1.04 -1.39 -15.95
C VAL A 149 -2.27 -1.99 -16.65
N PRO A 150 -2.78 -3.19 -16.28
CA PRO A 150 -3.89 -3.79 -17.02
C PRO A 150 -5.18 -2.97 -16.94
N ARG A 151 -5.44 -2.32 -15.80
CA ARG A 151 -6.65 -1.50 -15.63
C ARG A 151 -6.53 -0.14 -16.29
N HIS A 152 -5.32 0.39 -16.42
CA HIS A 152 -5.08 1.61 -17.19
C HIS A 152 -5.34 1.36 -18.68
N HIS A 153 -4.89 0.22 -19.20
CA HIS A 153 -5.20 -0.17 -20.58
C HIS A 153 -6.70 -0.28 -20.84
N VAL A 154 -7.44 -0.96 -19.94
CA VAL A 154 -8.92 -1.00 -20.00
C VAL A 154 -9.50 0.42 -20.00
N MET A 155 -8.99 1.32 -19.14
CA MET A 155 -9.44 2.71 -19.10
C MET A 155 -9.29 3.40 -20.46
N LYS A 156 -8.10 3.30 -21.08
CA LYS A 156 -7.82 3.92 -22.39
C LYS A 156 -8.77 3.40 -23.46
N VAL A 157 -8.94 2.08 -23.57
CA VAL A 157 -9.82 1.46 -24.58
C VAL A 157 -11.27 1.94 -24.40
N LEU A 158 -11.78 1.95 -23.17
CA LEU A 158 -13.15 2.43 -22.92
C LEU A 158 -13.30 3.93 -23.20
N GLN A 159 -12.28 4.72 -22.90
CA GLN A 159 -12.28 6.16 -23.17
C GLN A 159 -12.28 6.45 -24.68
N GLU A 160 -11.46 5.76 -25.47
CA GLU A 160 -11.41 5.86 -26.93
C GLU A 160 -12.72 5.45 -27.59
N LYS A 161 -13.44 4.49 -26.99
CA LYS A 161 -14.76 4.03 -27.47
C LYS A 161 -15.92 4.88 -26.97
N GLY A 162 -15.67 5.90 -26.14
CA GLY A 162 -16.72 6.73 -25.54
C GLY A 162 -17.62 5.97 -24.55
N LEU A 163 -17.13 4.85 -24.01
CA LEU A 163 -17.87 3.96 -23.10
C LEU A 163 -17.57 4.23 -21.62
N LEU A 164 -16.64 5.14 -21.33
CA LEU A 164 -16.26 5.51 -19.98
C LEU A 164 -17.00 6.78 -19.53
N ASN A 165 -17.64 6.72 -18.35
CA ASN A 165 -18.28 7.89 -17.76
C ASN A 165 -17.21 8.96 -17.43
N SER A 166 -17.49 10.22 -17.76
CA SER A 166 -16.59 11.38 -17.56
C SER A 166 -16.12 11.59 -16.11
N ASN A 167 -16.89 11.13 -15.13
CA ASN A 167 -16.52 11.20 -13.70
C ASN A 167 -15.63 10.03 -13.26
N THR A 168 -15.29 9.10 -14.15
CA THR A 168 -14.51 7.90 -13.81
C THR A 168 -13.02 8.21 -13.86
N SER A 169 -12.39 8.33 -12.68
CA SER A 169 -10.94 8.46 -12.57
C SER A 169 -10.23 7.10 -12.58
N PHE A 170 -8.94 7.09 -12.94
CA PHE A 170 -8.12 5.88 -12.86
C PHE A 170 -8.06 5.30 -11.43
N TYR A 171 -8.06 6.16 -10.41
CA TYR A 171 -8.17 5.73 -9.01
C TYR A 171 -9.45 4.89 -8.76
N THR A 172 -10.59 5.26 -9.34
CA THR A 172 -11.84 4.50 -9.22
C THR A 172 -11.69 3.09 -9.79
N LEU A 173 -11.07 2.94 -10.96
CA LEU A 173 -10.83 1.62 -11.56
C LEU A 173 -9.92 0.76 -10.69
N THR A 174 -8.86 1.33 -10.11
CA THR A 174 -7.90 0.57 -9.28
C THR A 174 -8.45 0.19 -7.92
N LYS A 175 -9.44 0.92 -7.39
CA LYS A 175 -10.08 0.66 -6.10
C LYS A 175 -10.92 -0.62 -6.06
N PHE A 176 -11.51 -1.04 -7.18
CA PHE A 176 -12.41 -2.20 -7.17
C PHE A 176 -11.67 -3.54 -6.97
N GLY A 177 -12.32 -4.46 -6.26
CA GLY A 177 -11.90 -5.88 -6.26
C GLY A 177 -11.98 -6.46 -7.68
N GLU A 178 -11.30 -7.59 -7.91
CA GLU A 178 -11.18 -8.18 -9.25
C GLU A 178 -12.54 -8.49 -9.89
N VAL A 179 -13.42 -9.14 -9.13
CA VAL A 179 -14.77 -9.53 -9.59
C VAL A 179 -15.57 -8.28 -9.97
N THR A 180 -15.64 -7.28 -9.09
CA THR A 180 -16.38 -6.04 -9.35
C THR A 180 -15.79 -5.25 -10.50
N PHE A 181 -14.47 -5.23 -10.65
CA PHE A 181 -13.80 -4.56 -11.77
C PHE A 181 -14.21 -5.17 -13.11
N LYS A 182 -14.13 -6.50 -13.24
CA LYS A 182 -14.53 -7.21 -14.47
C LYS A 182 -15.99 -6.95 -14.83
N LEU A 183 -16.89 -7.11 -13.86
CA LEU A 183 -18.32 -6.89 -14.08
C LEU A 183 -18.63 -5.45 -14.57
N LYS A 184 -17.95 -4.44 -14.01
CA LYS A 184 -18.25 -3.02 -14.28
C LYS A 184 -17.54 -2.41 -15.47
N PHE A 185 -16.41 -2.97 -15.91
CA PHE A 185 -15.57 -2.34 -16.94
C PHE A 185 -15.20 -3.29 -18.07
N ILE A 186 -15.52 -4.58 -17.97
CA ILE A 186 -15.20 -5.57 -19.02
C ILE A 186 -16.48 -6.25 -19.48
N ASP A 187 -17.18 -6.95 -18.59
CA ASP A 187 -18.30 -7.82 -18.96
C ASP A 187 -19.51 -7.01 -19.48
N CYS A 188 -19.73 -5.81 -18.93
CA CYS A 188 -20.75 -4.86 -19.40
C CYS A 188 -20.48 -4.30 -20.81
N HIS A 189 -19.26 -4.46 -21.33
CA HIS A 189 -18.85 -3.97 -22.65
C HIS A 189 -18.45 -5.10 -23.60
N LYS A 190 -18.75 -6.36 -23.26
CA LYS A 190 -18.35 -7.54 -24.05
C LYS A 190 -18.80 -7.47 -25.51
N ASP A 191 -19.98 -6.91 -25.77
CA ASP A 191 -20.57 -6.82 -27.10
C ASP A 191 -20.05 -5.58 -27.85
N SER A 192 -19.69 -4.51 -27.12
CA SER A 192 -19.19 -3.25 -27.69
C SER A 192 -17.67 -3.26 -27.92
N VAL A 193 -16.92 -4.04 -27.15
CA VAL A 193 -15.46 -4.19 -27.24
C VAL A 193 -15.07 -5.67 -27.18
N PRO A 194 -15.29 -6.43 -28.28
CA PRO A 194 -14.90 -7.83 -28.35
C PRO A 194 -13.39 -8.00 -28.07
N GLY A 195 -13.03 -9.00 -27.27
CA GLY A 195 -11.63 -9.31 -26.92
C GLY A 195 -11.04 -8.49 -25.76
N LEU A 196 -11.77 -7.53 -25.17
CA LEU A 196 -11.29 -6.75 -24.02
C LEU A 196 -10.95 -7.63 -22.80
N ALA A 197 -11.75 -8.67 -22.56
CA ALA A 197 -11.53 -9.63 -21.48
C ALA A 197 -10.22 -10.41 -21.66
N ASP A 198 -9.95 -10.86 -22.89
CA ASP A 198 -8.75 -11.62 -23.23
C ASP A 198 -7.49 -10.74 -23.18
N ALA A 199 -7.58 -9.51 -23.72
CA ALA A 199 -6.52 -8.52 -23.64
C ALA A 199 -6.19 -8.19 -22.16
N TYR A 200 -7.20 -8.02 -21.32
CA TYR A 200 -7.01 -7.80 -19.88
C TYR A 200 -6.36 -9.00 -19.19
N ALA A 201 -6.81 -10.22 -19.50
CA ALA A 201 -6.23 -11.44 -18.95
C ALA A 201 -4.76 -11.61 -19.35
N ALA A 202 -4.41 -11.37 -20.61
CA ALA A 202 -3.05 -11.39 -21.12
C ALA A 202 -2.16 -10.34 -20.46
N ALA A 203 -2.63 -9.10 -20.34
CA ALA A 203 -1.91 -8.02 -19.66
C ALA A 203 -1.60 -8.39 -18.20
N ARG A 204 -2.57 -8.98 -17.47
CA ARG A 204 -2.37 -9.44 -16.09
C ARG A 204 -1.41 -10.61 -15.93
N ALA A 205 -1.34 -11.48 -16.95
CA ALA A 205 -0.41 -12.60 -16.98
C ALA A 205 1.04 -12.17 -17.26
N GLY A 206 1.24 -10.91 -17.66
CA GLY A 206 2.56 -10.38 -18.06
C GLY A 206 2.98 -10.83 -19.46
N THR A 207 2.05 -11.28 -20.30
CA THR A 207 2.34 -11.81 -21.64
C THR A 207 2.33 -10.74 -22.73
N VAL A 208 2.10 -9.47 -22.38
CA VAL A 208 2.13 -8.34 -23.33
C VAL A 208 3.37 -7.48 -23.07
N PRO A 209 4.26 -7.28 -24.07
CA PRO A 209 5.44 -6.44 -23.91
C PRO A 209 5.06 -4.97 -23.65
N SER A 210 5.78 -4.34 -22.73
CA SER A 210 5.65 -2.92 -22.34
C SER A 210 5.77 -1.92 -23.49
N SER A 211 6.20 -2.36 -24.68
CA SER A 211 6.45 -1.52 -25.87
C SER A 211 5.32 -1.55 -26.91
N ARG A 212 4.17 -2.19 -26.63
CA ARG A 212 2.98 -2.17 -27.50
C ARG A 212 1.67 -1.90 -26.74
N ILE A 213 1.70 -1.08 -25.69
CA ILE A 213 0.52 -0.64 -24.91
C ILE A 213 0.47 0.89 -24.90
#